data_AF-A0A2V8K166-F1
#
_entry.id   AF-A0A2V8K166-F1
#
_cell.length_a   1.000
_cell.length_b   1.000
_cell.length_c   1.000
_cell.angle_alpha   90.00
_cell.angle_beta   90.00
_cell.angle_gamma   90.00
#
_symmetry.space_group_name_H-M   'P 1'
#
loop_
_entity.id
_entity.type
_entity.pdbx_description
1 polymer ?
#
loop_
_entity_poly.entity_id
_entity_poly.type
_entity_poly.pdbx_seq_one_letter_code
_entity_poly.pdbx_strand_id
1 'polypeptide(L)'
;MNRLLKDGIIFFNAGRYFEAHEAWEDLWRESDESLRLFYQGLVQAAVGLHHLGQGNLNGARAQLAKSLEKLKQYPPEFSQIDNEKLVTELQKASEELTPRRILILHS
;
A
#
# COMPACT_ATOMS: atom_id res chain seq x y z
N MET A 1 -1.56 3.36 17.35
CA MET A 1 -1.65 3.67 15.90
C MET A 1 -1.32 5.13 15.64
N ASN A 2 -0.30 5.41 14.81
CA ASN A 2 -0.01 6.76 14.29
C ASN A 2 -1.24 7.29 13.52
N ARG A 3 -1.55 8.60 13.60
CA ARG A 3 -2.72 9.20 12.94
C ARG A 3 -2.68 9.04 11.42
N LEU A 4 -1.55 9.34 10.78
CA LEU A 4 -1.38 9.24 9.33
C LEU A 4 -1.50 7.78 8.86
N LEU A 5 -0.97 6.84 9.65
CA LEU A 5 -1.15 5.41 9.37
C LEU A 5 -2.63 5.02 9.40
N LYS A 6 -3.36 5.45 10.44
CA LYS A 6 -4.79 5.18 10.60
C LYS A 6 -5.61 5.79 9.46
N ASP A 7 -5.39 7.06 9.16
CA ASP A 7 -6.12 7.79 8.11
C ASP A 7 -5.88 7.14 6.74
N GLY A 8 -4.62 6.79 6.43
CA GLY A 8 -4.29 6.08 5.20
C GLY A 8 -4.94 4.69 5.11
N ILE A 9 -5.02 3.93 6.21
CA ILE A 9 -5.77 2.65 6.23
C ILE A 9 -7.26 2.88 5.95
N ILE A 10 -7.87 3.90 6.55
CA ILE A 10 -9.29 4.25 6.32
C ILE A 10 -9.52 4.60 4.84
N PHE A 11 -8.69 5.45 4.26
CA PHE A 11 -8.80 5.83 2.86
C PHE A 11 -8.55 4.65 1.92
N PHE A 12 -7.50 3.87 2.17
CA PHE A 12 -7.16 2.69 1.38
C PHE A 12 -8.32 1.69 1.38
N ASN A 13 -8.85 1.37 2.56
CA ASN A 13 -9.98 0.47 2.70
C ASN A 13 -11.25 1.03 2.05
N ALA A 14 -11.39 2.35 1.90
CA ALA A 14 -12.50 2.98 1.17
C ALA A 14 -12.29 3.04 -0.36
N GLY A 15 -11.16 2.55 -0.89
CA GLY A 15 -10.79 2.68 -2.30
C GLY A 15 -10.32 4.10 -2.69
N ARG A 16 -10.13 4.98 -1.70
CA ARG A 16 -9.62 6.36 -1.85
C ARG A 16 -8.10 6.34 -1.85
N TYR A 17 -7.54 5.69 -2.87
CA TYR A 17 -6.11 5.34 -2.91
C TYR A 17 -5.19 6.56 -3.05
N PHE A 18 -5.66 7.65 -3.64
CA PHE A 18 -4.87 8.88 -3.73
C PHE A 18 -4.72 9.54 -2.35
N GLU A 19 -5.81 9.64 -1.59
CA GLU A 19 -5.77 10.20 -0.23
C GLU A 19 -5.01 9.30 0.74
N ALA A 20 -5.05 7.98 0.53
CA ALA A 20 -4.18 7.05 1.25
C ALA A 20 -2.70 7.29 0.93
N HIS A 21 -2.37 7.54 -0.34
CA HIS A 21 -1.03 7.86 -0.79
C HIS A 21 -0.51 9.14 -0.12
N GLU A 22 -1.30 10.23 -0.11
CA GLU A 22 -0.90 11.48 0.52
C GLU A 22 -0.63 11.30 2.02
N ALA A 23 -1.56 10.66 2.75
CA ALA A 23 -1.39 10.42 4.18
C ALA A 23 -0.14 9.59 4.51
N TRP A 24 0.11 8.53 3.73
CA TRP A 24 1.28 7.69 3.96
C TRP A 24 2.58 8.28 3.41
N GLU A 25 2.54 9.22 2.47
CA GLU A 25 3.74 9.93 2.03
C GLU A 25 4.29 10.82 3.14
N ASP A 26 3.41 11.54 3.85
CA ASP A 26 3.78 12.32 5.02
C ASP A 26 4.31 11.41 6.14
N LEU A 27 3.64 10.27 6.39
CA LEU A 27 4.11 9.27 7.36
C LEU A 27 5.51 8.74 7.01
N TRP A 28 5.75 8.47 5.73
CA TRP A 28 7.02 7.99 5.23
C TRP A 28 8.13 9.03 5.39
N ARG A 29 7.86 10.30 5.09
CA ARG A 29 8.84 11.40 5.25
C ARG A 29 9.29 11.58 6.69
N GLU A 30 8.39 11.38 7.65
CA GLU A 30 8.66 11.51 9.08
C GLU A 30 9.19 10.22 9.73
N SER A 31 9.31 9.12 8.97
CA SER A 31 9.62 7.81 9.54
C SER A 31 11.10 7.59 9.85
N ASP A 32 11.29 6.83 10.93
CA ASP A 32 12.58 6.23 11.28
C ASP A 32 13.05 5.26 10.19
N GLU A 33 14.37 5.07 10.10
CA GLU A 33 15.01 4.24 9.06
C GLU A 33 14.46 2.81 9.01
N SER A 34 14.11 2.22 10.16
CA SER A 34 13.56 0.86 10.26
C SER A 34 12.17 0.70 9.62
N LEU A 35 11.37 1.77 9.59
CA LEU A 35 10.01 1.79 9.05
C LEU A 35 9.93 2.40 7.65
N ARG A 36 10.95 3.17 7.26
CA ARG A 36 10.97 3.94 6.02
C ARG A 36 10.70 3.10 4.78
N LEU A 37 11.34 1.93 4.67
CA LEU A 37 11.16 1.07 3.50
C LEU A 37 9.76 0.45 3.47
N PHE A 38 9.21 0.06 4.63
CA PHE A 38 7.84 -0.45 4.74
C PHE A 38 6.81 0.60 4.32
N TYR A 39 6.89 1.82 4.87
CA TYR A 39 5.96 2.89 4.53
C TYR A 39 6.09 3.34 3.08
N GLN A 40 7.29 3.33 2.51
CA GLN A 40 7.45 3.54 1.07
C GLN A 40 6.71 2.45 0.25
N GLY A 41 6.72 1.20 0.72
CA GLY A 41 5.94 0.11 0.14
C GLY A 41 4.43 0.38 0.16
N LEU A 42 3.91 0.94 1.25
CA LEU A 42 2.50 1.34 1.36
C LEU A 42 2.13 2.50 0.42
N VAL A 43 2.99 3.54 0.36
CA VAL A 43 2.85 4.67 -0.58
C VAL A 43 2.78 4.18 -2.02
N GLN A 44 3.65 3.22 -2.38
CA GLN A 44 3.69 2.62 -3.72
C GLN A 44 2.47 1.73 -3.99
N ALA A 45 1.98 0.99 -2.99
CA ALA A 45 0.75 0.22 -3.11
C ALA A 45 -0.45 1.13 -3.45
N ALA A 46 -0.61 2.22 -2.68
CA ALA A 46 -1.69 3.17 -2.84
C ALA A 46 -1.68 3.81 -4.24
N VAL A 47 -0.55 4.39 -4.68
CA VAL A 47 -0.47 5.01 -6.01
C VAL A 47 -0.57 3.99 -7.15
N GLY A 48 -0.09 2.76 -6.95
CA GLY A 48 -0.25 1.67 -7.91
C GLY A 48 -1.71 1.28 -8.14
N LEU A 49 -2.49 1.16 -7.07
CA LEU A 49 -3.92 0.91 -7.15
C LEU A 49 -4.71 2.12 -7.68
N HIS A 50 -4.28 3.34 -7.36
CA HIS A 50 -4.85 4.55 -7.96
C HIS A 50 -4.67 4.55 -9.48
N HIS A 51 -3.46 4.30 -9.98
CA HIS A 51 -3.20 4.17 -11.41
C HIS A 51 -4.04 3.07 -12.07
N LEU A 52 -4.21 1.93 -11.38
CA LEU A 52 -5.03 0.83 -11.87
C LEU A 52 -6.49 1.25 -12.06
N GLY A 53 -7.06 1.96 -11.08
CA GLY A 53 -8.42 2.50 -11.16
C GLY A 53 -8.62 3.55 -12.27
N GLN A 54 -7.55 4.26 -12.67
CA GLN A 54 -7.56 5.22 -13.77
C GLN A 54 -7.26 4.58 -15.14
N GLY A 55 -7.05 3.26 -15.21
CA GLY A 55 -6.68 2.56 -16.45
C GLY A 55 -5.22 2.76 -16.88
N ASN A 56 -4.38 3.39 -16.05
CA ASN A 56 -2.94 3.51 -16.31
C ASN A 56 -2.22 2.21 -15.92
N LEU A 57 -2.33 1.20 -16.78
CA LEU A 57 -1.82 -0.15 -16.52
C LEU A 57 -0.29 -0.19 -16.37
N ASN A 58 0.44 0.62 -17.14
CA ASN A 58 1.90 0.68 -17.05
C ASN A 58 2.36 1.28 -15.72
N GLY A 59 1.72 2.38 -15.31
CA GLY A 59 1.98 3.00 -14.00
C GLY A 59 1.61 2.08 -12.84
N ALA A 60 0.47 1.41 -12.94
CA ALA A 60 0.02 0.43 -11.95
C ALA A 60 1.04 -0.70 -11.78
N ARG A 61 1.42 -1.36 -12.88
CA ARG A 61 2.40 -2.46 -12.87
C ARG A 61 3.72 -2.04 -12.24
N ALA A 62 4.25 -0.88 -12.63
CA ALA A 62 5.53 -0.40 -12.14
C ALA A 62 5.52 -0.12 -10.63
N GLN A 63 4.44 0.48 -10.10
CA GLN A 63 4.35 0.83 -8.68
C GLN A 63 4.00 -0.38 -7.81
N LEU A 64 3.10 -1.26 -8.26
CA LEU A 64 2.76 -2.48 -7.54
C LEU A 64 3.96 -3.43 -7.43
N ALA A 65 4.78 -3.56 -8.49
CA ALA A 65 6.01 -4.34 -8.43
C ALA A 65 6.99 -3.81 -7.36
N LYS A 66 7.22 -2.49 -7.34
CA LYS A 66 8.10 -1.85 -6.34
C LYS A 66 7.56 -1.94 -4.92
N SER A 67 6.24 -1.87 -4.76
CA SER A 67 5.57 -2.06 -3.47
C SER A 67 5.78 -3.48 -2.96
N LEU A 68 5.49 -4.49 -3.77
CA LEU A 68 5.65 -5.91 -3.42
C LEU A 68 7.10 -6.26 -3.06
N GLU A 69 8.08 -5.73 -3.79
CA GLU A 69 9.51 -5.92 -3.48
C GLU A 69 9.86 -5.46 -2.06
N LYS A 70 9.22 -4.40 -1.56
CA LYS A 70 9.47 -3.84 -0.22
C LYS A 70 8.67 -4.59 0.84
N LEU A 71 7.37 -4.73 0.64
CA LEU A 71 6.46 -5.30 1.64
C LEU A 71 6.78 -6.77 1.95
N LYS A 72 7.26 -7.54 0.96
CA LYS A 72 7.69 -8.95 1.14
C LYS A 72 8.91 -9.14 2.06
N GLN A 73 9.65 -8.06 2.38
CA GLN A 73 10.80 -8.13 3.28
C GLN A 73 10.41 -8.12 4.76
N TYR A 74 9.14 -7.86 5.06
CA TYR A 74 8.62 -7.73 6.42
C TYR A 74 7.79 -8.94 6.84
N PRO A 75 7.69 -9.23 8.15
CA PRO A 75 6.89 -10.35 8.66
C PRO A 75 5.40 -10.28 8.25
N PRO A 76 4.65 -11.40 8.38
CA PRO A 76 3.22 -11.46 8.09
C PRO A 76 2.39 -10.40 8.82
N GLU A 77 2.79 -10.03 10.03
CA GLU A 77 2.23 -8.93 10.80
C GLU A 77 3.32 -7.89 11.02
N PHE A 78 3.11 -6.66 10.56
CA PHE A 78 4.08 -5.59 10.74
C PHE A 78 3.40 -4.23 10.82
N SER A 79 3.84 -3.39 11.75
CA SER A 79 3.31 -2.03 11.94
C SER A 79 1.77 -1.98 12.12
N GLN A 80 1.17 -2.93 12.86
CA GLN A 80 -0.30 -3.07 13.06
C GLN A 80 -1.09 -3.37 11.76
N ILE A 81 -0.41 -3.90 10.73
CA ILE A 81 -1.01 -4.30 9.46
C ILE A 81 -0.80 -5.81 9.27
N ASP A 82 -1.87 -6.49 8.84
CA ASP A 82 -1.81 -7.83 8.23
C ASP A 82 -1.13 -7.72 6.86
N ASN A 83 0.19 -7.80 6.88
CA ASN A 83 1.06 -7.62 5.73
C ASN A 83 1.00 -8.83 4.79
N GLU A 84 0.82 -10.05 5.31
CA GLU A 84 0.64 -11.25 4.48
C GLU A 84 -0.58 -11.12 3.57
N LYS A 85 -1.72 -10.71 4.12
CA LYS A 85 -2.93 -10.50 3.34
C LYS A 85 -2.79 -9.35 2.35
N LEU A 86 -2.18 -8.24 2.78
CA LEU A 86 -1.91 -7.11 1.89
C LEU A 86 -1.06 -7.52 0.69
N VAL A 87 0.06 -8.21 0.93
CA VAL A 87 0.97 -8.69 -0.12
C VAL A 87 0.26 -9.66 -1.05
N THR A 88 -0.53 -10.59 -0.52
CA THR A 88 -1.27 -11.57 -1.32
C THR A 88 -2.28 -10.89 -2.26
N GLU A 89 -3.04 -9.92 -1.76
CA GLU A 89 -4.02 -9.20 -2.58
C GLU A 89 -3.37 -8.25 -3.59
N LEU A 90 -2.26 -7.60 -3.24
CA LEU A 90 -1.48 -6.78 -4.18
C LEU A 90 -0.84 -7.63 -5.29
N GLN A 91 -0.39 -8.85 -4.99
CA GLN A 91 0.14 -9.78 -5.98
C GLN A 91 -0.93 -10.14 -7.01
N LYS A 92 -2.13 -10.53 -6.56
CA LYS A 92 -3.27 -10.81 -7.45
C LYS A 92 -3.64 -9.61 -8.30
N ALA A 93 -3.72 -8.41 -7.69
CA ALA A 93 -4.01 -7.17 -8.42
C ALA A 93 -2.95 -6.88 -9.50
N SER A 94 -1.67 -7.15 -9.22
CA SER A 94 -0.58 -6.93 -10.17
C SER A 94 -0.56 -7.93 -11.33
N GLU A 95 -1.04 -9.16 -11.11
CA GLU A 95 -1.10 -10.21 -12.13
C GLU A 95 -2.31 -10.02 -13.06
N GLU A 96 -3.47 -9.77 -12.47
CA GLU A 96 -4.72 -9.63 -13.21
C GLU A 96 -4.86 -8.23 -13.85
N LEU A 97 -4.20 -7.22 -13.28
CA LEU A 97 -4.37 -5.81 -13.65
C LEU A 97 -5.84 -5.38 -13.71
N THR A 98 -6.64 -5.88 -12.78
CA THR A 98 -8.05 -5.51 -12.61
C THR A 98 -8.23 -4.68 -11.34
N PRO A 99 -8.99 -3.56 -11.40
CA PRO A 99 -9.32 -2.80 -10.20
C PRO A 99 -10.06 -3.68 -9.19
N ARG A 100 -9.51 -3.77 -7.98
CA ARG A 100 -10.13 -4.46 -6.85
C ARG A 100 -10.00 -3.66 -5.57
N ARG A 101 -10.96 -3.84 -4.68
CA ARG A 101 -10.91 -3.29 -3.33
C ARG A 101 -10.07 -4.22 -2.46
N ILE A 102 -8.92 -3.73 -2.01
CA ILE A 102 -8.06 -4.45 -1.07
C ILE A 102 -8.32 -3.89 0.32
N LEU A 103 -8.54 -4.78 1.28
CA LEU A 103 -8.76 -4.42 2.67
C LEU A 103 -7.50 -4.72 3.49
N ILE A 104 -6.96 -3.69 4.10
CA ILE A 104 -5.97 -3.80 5.17
C ILE A 104 -6.71 -4.11 6.46
N LEU A 105 -6.37 -5.26 7.05
CA LEU A 105 -6.81 -5.65 8.37
C LEU A 105 -5.76 -5.22 9.41
N HIS A 106 -6.26 -5.00 10.63
CA HIS A 106 -5.43 -4.70 11.78
C HIS A 106 -5.13 -6.02 12.49
N SER A 107 -3.85 -6.21 12.83
CA SER A 107 -3.35 -7.29 13.69
C SER A 107 -3.16 -6.76 15.10
#